data_AF-A0A256WLB1-F1
#
_entry.id   AF-A0A256WLB1-F1
#
_cell.length_a   1.000
_cell.length_b   1.000
_cell.length_c   1.000
_cell.angle_alpha   90.00
_cell.angle_beta   90.00
_cell.angle_gamma   90.00
#
_symmetry.space_group_name_H-M   'P 1'
#
loop_
_entity.id
_entity.type
_entity.pdbx_description
1 polymer ?
#
loop_
_entity_poly.entity_id
_entity_poly.type
_entity_poly.pdbx_seq_one_letter_code
_entity_poly.pdbx_strand_id
1 'polypeptide(L)'
;MFSRKAFVNSAQILYPMSDKFYTQSLRNLLLEVLESLDHSDTVFGLPQSEFFIPSKMNSLKITRYGETLATPYGVAAGPHTQLSRNIVASWLMGARYIELKTVQTLDEIEVKKPCIDMQDEGYNCEWSQELKIKNSFNEYLNAWIVIHIINHKMDWGSPIETIFNMSVGYDLQGIMNENVQWFFDNMADCSFILAEKIKEIQNIYPAIDKLYIPNKISNNITLSTMHGCPPNEIEEISAYLIREKKLHTTVKLNPTLLGPEKLRYILNEKLAYPIEVPQEAFHHDIKYADALSIIKNLWALSQENNLHFAIKLTNTLEVK
;
A
#
# COMPACT_ATOMS: atom_id res chain seq x y z
N MET A 1 -45.47 18.26 -22.82
CA MET A 1 -46.08 17.30 -21.88
C MET A 1 -46.11 15.93 -22.55
N PHE A 2 -44.99 15.22 -22.51
CA PHE A 2 -44.90 13.83 -22.98
C PHE A 2 -44.46 12.97 -21.80
N SER A 3 -45.34 12.04 -21.45
CA SER A 3 -45.29 11.19 -20.27
C SER A 3 -44.08 10.24 -20.32
N ARG A 4 -43.12 10.44 -19.41
CA ARG A 4 -42.13 9.41 -19.02
C ARG A 4 -42.79 8.50 -17.99
N LYS A 5 -43.53 7.49 -18.46
CA LYS A 5 -43.95 6.33 -17.66
C LYS A 5 -43.91 5.08 -18.53
N ALA A 6 -42.73 4.46 -18.59
CA ALA A 6 -42.54 3.03 -18.82
C ALA A 6 -41.03 2.74 -18.69
N PHE A 7 -40.69 1.58 -18.14
CA PHE A 7 -39.34 1.11 -17.79
C PHE A 7 -38.78 1.55 -16.42
N VAL A 8 -39.51 1.21 -15.36
CA VAL A 8 -38.89 0.79 -14.10
C VAL A 8 -39.53 -0.53 -13.70
N ASN A 9 -38.96 -1.64 -14.17
CA ASN A 9 -39.04 -2.95 -13.53
C ASN A 9 -38.10 -3.91 -14.25
N SER A 10 -36.80 -3.69 -14.07
CA SER A 10 -35.83 -4.79 -14.12
C SER A 10 -35.39 -4.97 -12.68
N ALA A 11 -35.83 -6.06 -12.05
CA ALA A 11 -35.23 -6.53 -10.82
C ALA A 11 -33.72 -6.67 -11.09
N GLN A 12 -32.92 -5.76 -10.55
CA GLN A 12 -31.50 -6.01 -10.39
C GLN A 12 -31.41 -7.27 -9.55
N ILE A 13 -30.98 -8.35 -10.18
CA ILE A 13 -30.47 -9.51 -9.45
C ILE A 13 -29.27 -8.95 -8.69
N LEU A 14 -29.49 -8.55 -7.45
CA LEU A 14 -28.45 -8.28 -6.47
C LEU A 14 -27.76 -9.62 -6.26
N TYR A 15 -26.74 -9.91 -7.07
CA TYR A 15 -25.74 -10.88 -6.66
C TYR A 15 -25.25 -10.41 -5.29
N PRO A 16 -25.33 -11.23 -4.23
CA PRO A 16 -24.77 -10.85 -2.95
C PRO A 16 -23.29 -10.59 -3.19
N MET A 17 -22.89 -9.32 -3.22
CA MET A 17 -21.48 -8.96 -3.21
C MET A 17 -20.90 -9.58 -1.96
N SER A 18 -19.96 -10.51 -2.13
CA SER A 18 -19.31 -11.13 -0.98
C SER A 18 -18.64 -10.04 -0.16
N ASP A 19 -18.89 -10.05 1.14
CA ASP A 19 -18.21 -9.23 2.13
C ASP A 19 -16.78 -9.71 2.40
N LYS A 20 -16.40 -10.88 1.85
CA LYS A 20 -15.12 -11.53 2.08
C LYS A 20 -14.15 -11.26 0.95
N PHE A 21 -12.95 -10.91 1.37
CA PHE A 21 -11.80 -10.80 0.49
C PHE A 21 -11.20 -12.19 0.26
N TYR A 22 -11.00 -12.56 -1.01
CA TYR A 22 -10.41 -13.84 -1.38
C TYR A 22 -9.06 -13.61 -2.04
N THR A 23 -8.05 -14.34 -1.57
CA THR A 23 -6.73 -14.36 -2.18
C THR A 23 -6.69 -15.35 -3.34
N GLN A 24 -5.75 -15.13 -4.27
CA GLN A 24 -5.45 -16.04 -5.37
C GLN A 24 -4.13 -16.75 -5.08
N SER A 25 -4.03 -18.04 -5.39
CA SER A 25 -2.75 -18.75 -5.27
C SER A 25 -1.72 -18.19 -6.25
N LEU A 26 -0.44 -18.28 -5.90
CA LEU A 26 0.66 -17.83 -6.76
C LEU A 26 0.61 -18.54 -8.12
N ARG A 27 0.39 -19.85 -8.11
CA ARG A 27 0.20 -20.65 -9.33
C ARG A 27 -0.89 -20.11 -10.24
N ASN A 28 -2.08 -19.83 -9.71
CA ASN A 28 -3.21 -19.38 -10.53
C ASN A 28 -2.99 -17.95 -11.05
N LEU A 29 -2.46 -17.07 -10.20
CA LEU A 29 -2.10 -15.71 -10.61
C LEU A 29 -1.07 -15.73 -11.75
N LEU A 30 -0.03 -16.55 -11.62
CA LEU A 30 1.02 -16.65 -12.63
C LEU A 30 0.50 -17.23 -13.95
N LEU A 31 -0.32 -18.29 -13.90
CA LEU A 31 -0.93 -18.86 -15.11
C LEU A 31 -1.80 -17.82 -15.83
N GLU A 32 -2.66 -17.11 -15.11
CA GLU A 32 -3.50 -16.04 -15.66
C GLU A 32 -2.64 -14.96 -16.34
N VAL A 33 -1.57 -14.51 -15.69
CA VAL A 33 -0.65 -13.50 -16.24
C VAL A 33 0.06 -14.00 -17.48
N LEU A 34 0.65 -15.21 -17.45
CA LEU A 34 1.43 -15.73 -18.58
C LEU A 34 0.54 -16.01 -19.79
N GLU A 35 -0.61 -16.64 -19.58
CA GLU A 35 -1.58 -16.90 -20.65
C GLU A 35 -2.10 -15.59 -21.25
N SER A 36 -2.36 -14.59 -20.40
CA SER A 36 -2.72 -13.24 -20.85
C SER A 36 -1.62 -12.60 -21.69
N LEU A 37 -0.35 -12.72 -21.27
CA LEU A 37 0.78 -12.15 -22.00
C LEU A 37 1.01 -12.81 -23.36
N ASP A 38 0.81 -14.13 -23.46
CA ASP A 38 1.09 -14.91 -24.67
C ASP A 38 -0.07 -14.95 -25.67
N HIS A 39 -1.32 -14.82 -25.20
CA HIS A 39 -2.50 -15.12 -26.01
C HIS A 39 -3.63 -14.07 -25.94
N SER A 40 -3.46 -12.99 -25.17
CA SER A 40 -4.45 -11.91 -25.03
C SER A 40 -3.79 -10.55 -25.25
N ASP A 41 -4.55 -9.57 -25.74
CA ASP A 41 -4.09 -8.17 -25.80
C ASP A 41 -4.22 -7.47 -24.44
N THR A 42 -4.66 -8.17 -23.39
CA THR A 42 -4.87 -7.61 -22.06
C THR A 42 -4.36 -8.53 -20.94
N VAL A 43 -3.86 -7.95 -19.85
CA VAL A 43 -3.60 -8.62 -18.56
C VAL A 43 -4.49 -7.98 -17.50
N PHE A 44 -5.31 -8.77 -16.81
CA PHE A 44 -6.33 -8.27 -15.87
C PHE A 44 -7.30 -7.23 -16.47
N GLY A 45 -7.52 -7.26 -17.78
CA GLY A 45 -8.32 -6.26 -18.51
C GLY A 45 -7.55 -4.99 -18.88
N LEU A 46 -6.28 -4.86 -18.50
CA LEU A 46 -5.41 -3.75 -18.91
C LEU A 46 -4.79 -4.07 -20.28
N PRO A 47 -4.96 -3.21 -21.30
CA PRO A 47 -4.35 -3.44 -22.61
C PRO A 47 -2.82 -3.45 -22.53
N GLN A 48 -2.18 -4.46 -23.12
CA GLN A 48 -0.73 -4.55 -23.17
C GLN A 48 -0.08 -3.35 -23.88
N SER A 49 -0.79 -2.73 -24.84
CA SER A 49 -0.35 -1.53 -25.54
C SER A 49 -0.15 -0.32 -24.62
N GLU A 50 -0.81 -0.30 -23.45
CA GLU A 50 -0.76 0.78 -22.47
C GLU A 50 0.24 0.50 -21.34
N PHE A 51 0.93 -0.65 -21.37
CA PHE A 51 1.92 -0.95 -20.34
C PHE A 51 3.05 0.08 -20.34
N PHE A 52 3.47 0.43 -19.12
CA PHE A 52 4.64 1.25 -18.92
C PHE A 52 5.90 0.47 -19.31
N ILE A 53 6.65 1.00 -20.26
CA ILE A 53 7.93 0.44 -20.71
C ILE A 53 9.07 1.31 -20.15
N PRO A 54 9.85 0.83 -19.17
CA PRO A 54 10.86 1.64 -18.48
C PRO A 54 11.88 2.32 -19.41
N SER A 55 12.34 1.59 -20.44
CA SER A 55 13.35 2.09 -21.39
C SER A 55 12.89 3.30 -22.22
N LYS A 56 11.58 3.50 -22.38
CA LYS A 56 11.00 4.65 -23.11
C LYS A 56 10.89 5.91 -22.25
N MET A 57 11.03 5.79 -20.93
CA MET A 57 10.70 6.85 -19.97
C MET A 57 11.85 7.15 -18.99
N ASN A 58 13.10 7.02 -19.45
CA ASN A 58 14.30 7.23 -18.61
C ASN A 58 14.37 8.58 -17.88
N SER A 59 13.72 9.63 -18.41
CA SER A 59 13.68 10.96 -17.79
C SER A 59 12.84 11.02 -16.50
N LEU A 60 12.01 10.00 -16.23
CA LEU A 60 11.20 9.92 -15.02
C LEU A 60 11.93 9.24 -13.84
N LYS A 61 13.13 8.71 -14.06
CA LYS A 61 13.85 7.98 -13.02
C LYS A 61 14.20 8.87 -11.84
N ILE A 62 13.99 8.36 -10.64
CA ILE A 62 14.41 9.00 -9.39
C ILE A 62 15.14 8.00 -8.50
N THR A 63 15.91 8.50 -7.53
CA THR A 63 16.53 7.67 -6.49
C THR A 63 15.84 7.92 -5.15
N ARG A 64 15.52 6.85 -4.43
CA ARG A 64 14.94 6.91 -3.08
C ARG A 64 15.44 5.72 -2.27
N TYR A 65 15.86 5.97 -1.02
CA TYR A 65 16.35 4.91 -0.11
C TYR A 65 17.54 4.10 -0.67
N GLY A 66 18.38 4.74 -1.50
CA GLY A 66 19.49 4.08 -2.20
C GLY A 66 19.07 3.28 -3.44
N GLU A 67 17.78 3.18 -3.75
CA GLU A 67 17.24 2.43 -4.87
C GLU A 67 16.79 3.35 -6.00
N THR A 68 16.87 2.86 -7.24
CA THR A 68 16.34 3.56 -8.42
C THR A 68 14.89 3.16 -8.66
N LEU A 69 14.04 4.16 -8.92
CA LEU A 69 12.65 3.98 -9.32
C LEU A 69 12.48 4.40 -10.78
N ALA A 70 11.78 3.60 -11.58
CA ALA A 70 11.55 3.96 -13.00
C ALA A 70 10.62 5.18 -13.17
N THR A 71 9.81 5.47 -12.16
CA THR A 71 8.87 6.61 -12.13
C THR A 71 8.82 7.23 -10.71
N PRO A 72 8.45 8.51 -10.58
CA PRO A 72 8.36 9.17 -9.28
C PRO A 72 7.01 8.93 -8.58
N TYR A 73 6.11 8.18 -9.20
CA TYR A 73 4.74 7.99 -8.74
C TYR A 73 4.43 6.53 -8.40
N GLY A 74 3.32 6.37 -7.70
CA GLY A 74 3.06 5.19 -6.92
C GLY A 74 1.64 5.12 -6.41
N VAL A 75 1.34 4.01 -5.75
CA VAL A 75 0.05 3.76 -5.13
C VAL A 75 0.19 3.83 -3.61
N ALA A 76 -0.71 4.56 -2.94
CA ALA A 76 -0.73 4.69 -1.48
C ALA A 76 -1.25 3.41 -0.80
N ALA A 77 -0.98 3.23 0.50
CA ALA A 77 -1.60 2.15 1.27
C ALA A 77 -3.13 2.30 1.22
N GLY A 78 -3.80 1.27 0.72
CA GLY A 78 -5.25 1.27 0.56
C GLY A 78 -5.73 -0.07 0.03
N PRO A 79 -7.03 -0.21 -0.28
CA PRO A 79 -7.58 -1.48 -0.73
C PRO A 79 -6.90 -2.03 -2.00
N HIS A 80 -6.45 -1.14 -2.88
CA HIS A 80 -5.73 -1.47 -4.11
C HIS A 80 -4.30 -1.98 -3.87
N THR A 81 -3.72 -1.88 -2.67
CA THR A 81 -2.41 -2.46 -2.34
C THR A 81 -2.47 -3.64 -1.37
N GLN A 82 -3.63 -4.30 -1.32
CA GLN A 82 -3.84 -5.51 -0.50
C GLN A 82 -3.66 -6.80 -1.29
N LEU A 83 -4.15 -6.86 -2.54
CA LEU A 83 -4.02 -8.04 -3.40
C LEU A 83 -2.83 -7.95 -4.34
N SER A 84 -2.20 -9.10 -4.54
CA SER A 84 -1.12 -9.31 -5.49
C SER A 84 -1.51 -8.89 -6.91
N ARG A 85 -2.71 -9.26 -7.37
CA ARG A 85 -3.27 -8.85 -8.67
C ARG A 85 -3.26 -7.33 -8.87
N ASN A 86 -3.73 -6.57 -7.88
CA ASN A 86 -3.82 -5.12 -7.98
C ASN A 86 -2.43 -4.45 -7.92
N ILE A 87 -1.53 -5.00 -7.12
CA ILE A 87 -0.14 -4.53 -7.03
C ILE A 87 0.56 -4.73 -8.39
N VAL A 88 0.41 -5.92 -8.99
CA VAL A 88 0.97 -6.22 -10.32
C VAL A 88 0.34 -5.31 -11.39
N ALA A 89 -0.99 -5.12 -11.37
CA ALA A 89 -1.69 -4.22 -12.27
C ALA A 89 -1.17 -2.78 -12.16
N SER A 90 -1.00 -2.27 -10.94
CA SER A 90 -0.46 -0.93 -10.68
C SER A 90 0.96 -0.79 -11.24
N TRP A 91 1.79 -1.83 -11.08
CA TRP A 91 3.15 -1.86 -11.60
C TRP A 91 3.19 -1.90 -13.14
N LEU A 92 2.33 -2.69 -13.79
CA LEU A 92 2.19 -2.71 -15.24
C LEU A 92 1.85 -1.32 -15.81
N MET A 93 1.06 -0.54 -15.07
CA MET A 93 0.69 0.85 -15.43
C MET A 93 1.70 1.91 -14.95
N GLY A 94 2.89 1.50 -14.51
CA GLY A 94 4.01 2.40 -14.23
C GLY A 94 4.17 2.85 -12.78
N ALA A 95 3.38 2.36 -11.83
CA ALA A 95 3.66 2.61 -10.41
C ALA A 95 4.99 1.95 -10.01
N ARG A 96 5.88 2.70 -9.37
CA ARG A 96 7.17 2.17 -8.88
C ARG A 96 7.40 2.37 -7.40
N TYR A 97 6.70 3.30 -6.76
CA TYR A 97 6.60 3.36 -5.31
C TYR A 97 5.28 2.73 -4.86
N ILE A 98 5.32 1.51 -4.35
CA ILE A 98 4.10 0.77 -3.95
C ILE A 98 4.06 0.72 -2.43
N GLU A 99 3.20 1.55 -1.85
CA GLU A 99 2.94 1.54 -0.41
C GLU A 99 1.91 0.46 -0.09
N LEU A 100 2.37 -0.61 0.55
CA LEU A 100 1.57 -1.78 0.86
C LEU A 100 0.51 -1.43 1.90
N LYS A 101 -0.63 -2.13 1.86
CA LYS A 101 -1.72 -1.93 2.82
C LYS A 101 -1.22 -2.09 4.27
N THR A 102 -1.69 -1.23 5.15
CA THR A 102 -1.20 -1.13 6.54
C THR A 102 -1.49 -2.40 7.34
N VAL A 103 -0.47 -3.10 7.82
CA VAL A 103 -0.67 -4.21 8.77
C VAL A 103 -0.74 -3.71 10.21
N GLN A 104 -1.45 -4.43 11.07
CA GLN A 104 -1.59 -4.13 12.49
C GLN A 104 -1.73 -5.40 13.34
N THR A 105 -1.53 -5.30 14.66
CA THR A 105 -1.58 -6.49 15.53
C THR A 105 -2.94 -7.16 15.60
N LEU A 106 -4.04 -6.41 15.43
CA LEU A 106 -5.40 -6.94 15.45
C LEU A 106 -5.68 -7.66 14.13
N ASP A 107 -5.40 -8.95 14.12
CA ASP A 107 -5.36 -9.76 12.90
C ASP A 107 -6.74 -10.27 12.45
N GLU A 108 -7.74 -10.16 13.33
CA GLU A 108 -9.15 -10.47 13.06
C GLU A 108 -10.00 -9.29 13.51
N ILE A 109 -10.64 -8.63 12.55
CA ILE A 109 -11.43 -7.42 12.78
C ILE A 109 -12.78 -7.60 12.10
N GLU A 110 -13.86 -7.34 12.84
CA GLU A 110 -15.18 -7.20 12.26
C GLU A 110 -15.37 -5.77 11.78
N VAL A 111 -15.37 -5.58 10.46
CA VAL A 111 -15.59 -4.28 9.83
C VAL A 111 -16.99 -4.23 9.25
N LYS A 112 -17.76 -3.18 9.58
CA LYS A 112 -19.04 -2.91 8.91
C LYS A 112 -18.77 -2.52 7.46
N LYS A 113 -19.38 -3.22 6.51
CA LYS A 113 -19.27 -2.96 5.07
C LYS A 113 -20.63 -2.61 4.47
N PRO A 114 -20.70 -1.70 3.48
CA PRO A 114 -19.60 -0.85 3.00
C PRO A 114 -19.20 0.20 4.05
N CYS A 115 -17.90 0.50 4.15
CA CYS A 115 -17.37 1.65 4.91
C CYS A 115 -16.60 2.63 4.03
N ILE A 116 -16.66 2.47 2.70
CA ILE A 116 -16.29 3.49 1.73
C ILE A 116 -17.56 3.82 0.95
N ASP A 117 -17.94 5.10 0.96
CA ASP A 117 -18.96 5.62 0.04
C ASP A 117 -18.32 5.83 -1.33
N MET A 118 -18.50 4.85 -2.22
CA MET A 118 -17.96 4.87 -3.57
C MET A 118 -19.09 5.10 -4.58
N GLN A 119 -18.91 6.05 -5.49
CA GLN A 119 -19.90 6.34 -6.54
C GLN A 119 -19.86 5.32 -7.69
N ASP A 120 -18.68 4.74 -7.93
CA ASP A 120 -18.41 3.78 -9.01
C ASP A 120 -17.94 2.41 -8.46
N GLU A 121 -17.52 1.50 -9.33
CA GLU A 121 -16.95 0.22 -8.93
C GLU A 121 -15.64 0.40 -8.16
N GLY A 122 -15.59 -0.16 -6.96
CA GLY A 122 -14.40 -0.07 -6.12
C GLY A 122 -14.47 -0.98 -4.90
N TYR A 123 -13.38 -0.99 -4.16
CA TYR A 123 -13.33 -1.64 -2.86
C TYR A 123 -14.15 -0.84 -1.85
N ASN A 124 -14.88 -1.56 -0.98
CA ASN A 124 -15.84 -0.96 -0.06
C ASN A 124 -15.36 -0.96 1.41
N CYS A 125 -14.07 -1.25 1.65
CA CYS A 125 -13.50 -1.34 2.98
C CYS A 125 -12.28 -0.43 3.15
N GLU A 126 -12.34 0.54 4.06
CA GLU A 126 -11.26 1.51 4.31
C GLU A 126 -10.18 0.96 5.25
N TRP A 127 -10.58 0.13 6.22
CA TRP A 127 -9.79 -0.24 7.39
C TRP A 127 -8.41 -0.80 7.04
N SER A 128 -7.45 -0.57 7.95
CA SER A 128 -6.02 -0.87 7.77
C SER A 128 -5.78 -2.26 7.20
N GLN A 129 -6.55 -3.27 7.61
CA GLN A 129 -6.28 -4.65 7.25
C GLN A 129 -7.58 -5.48 7.13
N GLU A 130 -7.86 -6.07 5.96
CA GLU A 130 -8.93 -7.08 5.81
C GLU A 130 -8.39 -8.51 5.74
N LEU A 131 -7.16 -8.65 5.25
CA LEU A 131 -6.44 -9.92 5.20
C LEU A 131 -5.61 -10.07 6.47
N LYS A 132 -5.57 -11.28 7.06
CA LYS A 132 -4.62 -11.59 8.13
C LYS A 132 -3.18 -11.27 7.73
N ILE A 133 -2.28 -10.94 8.66
CA ILE A 133 -0.91 -10.45 8.41
C ILE A 133 -0.17 -11.45 7.52
N LYS A 134 -0.33 -12.74 7.80
CA LYS A 134 0.26 -13.83 7.01
C LYS A 134 -0.28 -13.86 5.57
N ASN A 135 -1.57 -13.57 5.39
CA ASN A 135 -2.18 -13.47 4.06
C ASN A 135 -1.71 -12.21 3.33
N SER A 136 -1.62 -11.07 4.01
CA SER A 136 -1.05 -9.83 3.47
C SER A 136 0.39 -10.04 2.99
N PHE A 137 1.25 -10.60 3.84
CA PHE A 137 2.62 -10.97 3.46
C PHE A 137 2.65 -11.90 2.23
N ASN A 138 1.79 -12.92 2.21
CA ASN A 138 1.71 -13.84 1.07
C ASN A 138 1.33 -13.12 -0.23
N GLU A 139 0.37 -12.19 -0.20
CA GLU A 139 0.01 -11.37 -1.37
C GLU A 139 1.18 -10.47 -1.82
N TYR A 140 1.91 -9.88 -0.88
CA TYR A 140 3.06 -9.03 -1.20
C TYR A 140 4.20 -9.83 -1.84
N LEU A 141 4.52 -11.00 -1.28
CA LEU A 141 5.52 -11.90 -1.85
C LEU A 141 5.08 -12.46 -3.21
N ASN A 142 3.79 -12.78 -3.39
CA ASN A 142 3.26 -13.21 -4.68
C ASN A 142 3.43 -12.12 -5.74
N ALA A 143 3.08 -10.86 -5.43
CA ALA A 143 3.29 -9.74 -6.33
C ALA A 143 4.77 -9.52 -6.64
N TRP A 144 5.63 -9.59 -5.61
CA TRP A 144 7.08 -9.45 -5.76
C TRP A 144 7.63 -10.46 -6.77
N ILE A 145 7.27 -11.73 -6.64
CA ILE A 145 7.69 -12.80 -7.55
C ILE A 145 7.15 -12.58 -8.97
N VAL A 146 5.85 -12.31 -9.10
CA VAL A 146 5.22 -12.15 -10.43
C VAL A 146 5.77 -10.94 -11.17
N ILE A 147 6.03 -9.82 -10.50
CA ILE A 147 6.65 -8.64 -11.11
C ILE A 147 8.03 -8.98 -11.69
N HIS A 148 8.87 -9.71 -10.96
CA HIS A 148 10.18 -10.13 -11.47
C HIS A 148 10.05 -11.04 -12.70
N ILE A 149 9.08 -11.95 -12.70
CA ILE A 149 8.81 -12.83 -13.84
C ILE A 149 8.34 -12.04 -15.06
N ILE A 150 7.37 -11.13 -14.90
CA ILE A 150 6.89 -10.29 -16.00
C ILE A 150 8.04 -9.45 -16.55
N ASN A 151 8.79 -8.78 -15.67
CA ASN A 151 9.91 -7.94 -16.06
C ASN A 151 10.97 -8.70 -16.88
N HIS A 152 11.28 -9.94 -16.49
CA HIS A 152 12.16 -10.82 -17.27
C HIS A 152 11.52 -11.27 -18.59
N LYS A 153 10.26 -11.73 -18.59
CA LYS A 153 9.56 -12.20 -19.80
C LYS A 153 9.44 -11.10 -20.86
N MET A 154 9.29 -9.85 -20.43
CA MET A 154 9.14 -8.69 -21.30
C MET A 154 10.48 -8.01 -21.67
N ASP A 155 11.62 -8.53 -21.16
CA ASP A 155 12.95 -7.96 -21.35
C ASP A 155 13.05 -6.46 -20.98
N TRP A 156 12.48 -6.09 -19.82
CA TRP A 156 12.46 -4.70 -19.35
C TRP A 156 13.69 -4.28 -18.54
N GLY A 157 14.73 -5.12 -18.52
CA GLY A 157 16.00 -4.87 -17.85
C GLY A 157 16.06 -5.42 -16.42
N SER A 158 17.14 -5.16 -15.70
CA SER A 158 17.32 -5.55 -14.30
C SER A 158 18.16 -4.48 -13.61
N PRO A 159 17.83 -4.02 -12.38
CA PRO A 159 16.70 -4.47 -11.53
C PRO A 159 15.33 -4.00 -12.04
N ILE A 160 14.25 -4.39 -11.36
CA ILE A 160 12.85 -3.99 -11.69
C ILE A 160 12.54 -2.50 -11.38
N GLU A 161 13.51 -1.76 -10.83
CA GLU A 161 13.44 -0.33 -10.50
C GLU A 161 12.18 0.06 -9.70
N THR A 162 11.86 -0.73 -8.67
CA THR A 162 10.61 -0.63 -7.87
C THR A 162 10.91 -0.73 -6.39
N ILE A 163 10.18 0.04 -5.57
CA ILE A 163 10.20 -0.05 -4.11
C ILE A 163 8.83 -0.51 -3.63
N PHE A 164 8.81 -1.58 -2.85
CA PHE A 164 7.70 -1.86 -1.94
C PHE A 164 7.99 -1.16 -0.61
N ASN A 165 7.07 -0.31 -0.18
CA ASN A 165 7.11 0.36 1.12
C ASN A 165 6.14 -0.34 2.07
N MET A 166 6.66 -0.85 3.18
CA MET A 166 5.81 -1.40 4.24
C MET A 166 4.92 -0.29 4.81
N SER A 167 3.74 -0.64 5.28
CA SER A 167 2.92 0.24 6.11
C SER A 167 2.52 -0.50 7.37
N VAL A 168 2.73 0.11 8.53
CA VAL A 168 2.34 -0.43 9.84
C VAL A 168 1.60 0.64 10.61
N GLY A 169 0.60 0.26 11.40
CA GLY A 169 -0.07 1.17 12.31
C GLY A 169 -0.65 0.38 13.47
N TYR A 170 -0.36 0.82 14.69
CA TYR A 170 -1.02 0.47 15.95
C TYR A 170 -0.30 1.26 17.06
N ASP A 171 -0.59 0.95 18.33
CA ASP A 171 0.24 1.36 19.46
C ASP A 171 1.60 0.64 19.48
N LEU A 172 2.53 1.12 20.32
CA LEU A 172 3.87 0.52 20.41
C LEU A 172 3.80 -0.95 20.85
N GLN A 173 2.95 -1.26 21.82
CA GLN A 173 2.81 -2.61 22.36
C GLN A 173 2.42 -3.62 21.27
N GLY A 174 1.44 -3.27 20.43
CA GLY A 174 0.99 -4.12 19.33
C GLY A 174 2.01 -4.21 18.21
N ILE A 175 2.80 -3.16 17.94
CA ILE A 175 3.93 -3.27 17.02
C ILE A 175 4.99 -4.24 17.54
N MET A 176 5.16 -4.33 18.86
CA MET A 176 6.09 -5.27 19.49
C MET A 176 5.57 -6.72 19.57
N ASN A 177 4.29 -6.99 19.23
CA ASN A 177 3.74 -8.33 19.25
C ASN A 177 4.36 -9.26 18.19
N GLU A 178 4.35 -10.56 18.49
CA GLU A 178 5.00 -11.60 17.68
C GLU A 178 4.54 -11.63 16.21
N ASN A 179 3.26 -11.37 15.93
CA ASN A 179 2.73 -11.38 14.58
C ASN A 179 3.27 -10.21 13.73
N VAL A 180 3.42 -9.02 14.31
CA VAL A 180 4.00 -7.85 13.63
C VAL A 180 5.51 -8.01 13.51
N GLN A 181 6.20 -8.54 14.53
CA GLN A 181 7.63 -8.86 14.43
C GLN A 181 7.89 -9.92 13.34
N TRP A 182 7.08 -10.98 13.29
CA TRP A 182 7.12 -11.98 12.23
C TRP A 182 6.98 -11.34 10.85
N PHE A 183 6.08 -10.36 10.68
CA PHE A 183 5.94 -9.62 9.43
C PHE A 183 7.22 -8.87 9.07
N PHE A 184 7.80 -8.11 10.00
CA PHE A 184 9.03 -7.37 9.73
C PHE A 184 10.20 -8.28 9.36
N ASP A 185 10.35 -9.40 10.07
CA ASP A 185 11.45 -10.33 9.82
C ASP A 185 11.33 -10.96 8.43
N ASN A 186 10.13 -11.34 8.02
CA ASN A 186 9.89 -11.89 6.68
C ASN A 186 9.95 -10.83 5.57
N MET A 187 9.62 -9.57 5.84
CA MET A 187 9.83 -8.48 4.86
C MET A 187 11.32 -8.14 4.68
N ALA A 188 12.13 -8.31 5.72
CA ALA A 188 13.57 -8.10 5.70
C ALA A 188 14.33 -9.28 5.06
N ASP A 189 13.87 -10.51 5.28
CA ASP A 189 14.39 -11.74 4.65
C ASP A 189 13.29 -12.82 4.55
N CYS A 190 12.76 -13.03 3.35
CA CYS A 190 11.81 -14.09 3.05
C CYS A 190 12.44 -15.31 2.36
N SER A 191 13.76 -15.49 2.42
CA SER A 191 14.50 -16.50 1.64
C SER A 191 13.88 -17.91 1.70
N PHE A 192 13.47 -18.35 2.90
CA PHE A 192 12.84 -19.66 3.09
C PHE A 192 11.49 -19.76 2.33
N ILE A 193 10.57 -18.82 2.56
CA ILE A 193 9.23 -18.83 1.95
C ILE A 193 9.31 -18.57 0.44
N LEU A 194 10.25 -17.71 0.00
CA LEU A 194 10.52 -17.46 -1.41
C LEU A 194 10.99 -18.74 -2.11
N ALA A 195 11.90 -19.51 -1.50
CA ALA A 195 12.35 -20.78 -2.07
C ALA A 195 11.22 -21.81 -2.21
N GLU A 196 10.29 -21.88 -1.25
CA GLU A 196 9.10 -22.74 -1.35
C GLU A 196 8.18 -22.30 -2.50
N LYS A 197 7.90 -20.99 -2.60
CA LYS A 197 7.07 -20.43 -3.67
C LYS A 197 7.68 -20.60 -5.05
N ILE A 198 9.01 -20.46 -5.20
CA ILE A 198 9.70 -20.69 -6.47
C ILE A 198 9.50 -22.15 -6.92
N LYS A 199 9.63 -23.13 -6.00
CA LYS A 199 9.39 -24.55 -6.32
C LYS A 199 7.95 -24.82 -6.78
N GLU A 200 6.96 -24.12 -6.21
CA GLU A 200 5.54 -24.26 -6.59
C GLU A 200 5.28 -23.93 -8.07
N ILE A 201 6.03 -22.98 -8.62
CA ILE A 201 5.81 -22.43 -9.97
C ILE A 201 6.91 -22.76 -10.97
N GLN A 202 7.95 -23.48 -10.57
CA GLN A 202 9.09 -23.84 -11.43
C GLN A 202 8.63 -24.62 -12.69
N ASN A 203 7.59 -25.45 -12.57
CA ASN A 203 7.02 -26.17 -13.72
C ASN A 203 6.20 -25.27 -14.67
N ILE A 204 5.74 -24.11 -14.19
CA ILE A 204 4.98 -23.12 -14.98
C ILE A 204 5.96 -22.17 -15.69
N TYR A 205 6.99 -21.72 -14.98
CA TYR A 205 7.99 -20.80 -15.51
C TYR A 205 9.42 -21.31 -15.22
N PRO A 206 9.94 -22.28 -16.01
CA PRO A 206 11.24 -22.90 -15.74
C PRO A 206 12.43 -21.94 -15.74
N ALA A 207 12.30 -20.78 -16.39
CA ALA A 207 13.35 -19.76 -16.37
C ALA A 207 13.57 -19.15 -14.97
N ILE A 208 12.63 -19.30 -14.03
CA ILE A 208 12.70 -18.73 -12.67
C ILE A 208 13.99 -19.09 -11.93
N ASP A 209 14.57 -20.25 -12.19
CA ASP A 209 15.83 -20.69 -11.57
C ASP A 209 17.03 -19.81 -11.93
N LYS A 210 16.92 -19.04 -13.01
CA LYS A 210 17.95 -18.11 -13.49
C LYS A 210 17.66 -16.67 -13.11
N LEU A 211 16.47 -16.39 -12.56
CA LEU A 211 16.08 -15.05 -12.13
C LEU A 211 16.61 -14.80 -10.73
N TYR A 212 17.24 -13.63 -10.55
CA TYR A 212 17.51 -13.11 -9.23
C TYR A 212 16.27 -12.38 -8.70
N ILE A 213 15.62 -12.96 -7.70
CA ILE A 213 14.56 -12.32 -6.92
C ILE A 213 15.12 -12.01 -5.53
N PRO A 214 15.20 -10.74 -5.10
CA PRO A 214 15.74 -10.41 -3.79
C PRO A 214 14.94 -11.05 -2.65
N ASN A 215 15.65 -11.62 -1.66
CA ASN A 215 15.06 -12.14 -0.43
C ASN A 215 14.49 -11.03 0.47
N LYS A 216 14.99 -9.80 0.32
CA LYS A 216 14.50 -8.63 1.03
C LYS A 216 13.45 -7.96 0.16
N ILE A 217 12.21 -7.90 0.63
CA ILE A 217 11.12 -7.21 -0.06
C ILE A 217 11.20 -5.71 0.19
N SER A 218 11.54 -5.30 1.42
CA SER A 218 11.59 -3.89 1.78
C SER A 218 12.61 -3.58 2.88
N ASN A 219 13.20 -2.39 2.77
CA ASN A 219 14.07 -1.76 3.79
C ASN A 219 13.47 -0.44 4.30
N ASN A 220 12.21 -0.17 3.98
CA ASN A 220 11.57 1.12 4.26
C ASN A 220 10.12 0.93 4.68
N ILE A 221 9.63 1.85 5.51
CA ILE A 221 8.34 1.72 6.15
C ILE A 221 7.65 3.07 6.31
N THR A 222 6.33 3.06 6.24
CA THR A 222 5.47 4.15 6.63
C THR A 222 4.74 3.79 7.92
N LEU A 223 4.91 4.60 8.96
CA LEU A 223 4.08 4.57 10.15
C LEU A 223 2.77 5.30 9.85
N SER A 224 1.68 4.55 9.84
CA SER A 224 0.32 5.04 9.71
C SER A 224 -0.23 5.35 11.11
N THR A 225 -0.18 6.62 11.50
CA THR A 225 -0.66 7.03 12.83
C THR A 225 -2.18 6.88 12.89
N MET A 226 -2.68 6.25 13.95
CA MET A 226 -4.10 6.24 14.25
C MET A 226 -4.54 7.62 14.76
N HIS A 227 -5.82 7.97 14.55
CA HIS A 227 -6.41 9.12 15.20
C HIS A 227 -6.26 9.01 16.72
N GLY A 228 -5.79 10.08 17.35
CA GLY A 228 -5.59 10.12 18.80
C GLY A 228 -4.32 9.44 19.30
N CYS A 229 -3.44 8.97 18.41
CA CYS A 229 -2.14 8.43 18.82
C CYS A 229 -1.31 9.53 19.53
N PRO A 230 -0.87 9.31 20.77
CA PRO A 230 -0.10 10.29 21.53
C PRO A 230 1.20 10.68 20.81
N PRO A 231 1.62 11.96 20.84
CA PRO A 231 2.83 12.41 20.15
C PRO A 231 4.10 11.64 20.57
N ASN A 232 4.25 11.35 21.87
CA ASN A 232 5.38 10.57 22.37
C ASN A 232 5.40 9.15 21.80
N GLU A 233 4.24 8.52 21.65
CA GLU A 233 4.14 7.17 21.09
C GLU A 233 4.51 7.15 19.59
N ILE A 234 4.11 8.16 18.81
CA ILE A 234 4.53 8.31 17.42
C ILE A 234 6.07 8.37 17.32
N GLU A 235 6.70 9.15 18.21
CA GLU A 235 8.16 9.28 18.25
C GLU A 235 8.84 7.98 18.69
N GLU A 236 8.33 7.32 19.73
CA GLU A 236 8.86 6.05 20.25
C GLU A 236 8.80 4.93 19.20
N ILE A 237 7.67 4.75 18.53
CA ILE A 237 7.51 3.77 17.45
C ILE A 237 8.47 4.09 16.30
N SER A 238 8.51 5.35 15.87
CA SER A 238 9.37 5.75 14.77
C SER A 238 10.86 5.57 15.11
N ALA A 239 11.25 5.87 16.35
CA ALA A 239 12.59 5.65 16.84
C ALA A 239 12.95 4.15 16.88
N TYR A 240 12.01 3.29 17.28
CA TYR A 240 12.17 1.83 17.21
C TYR A 240 12.41 1.35 15.77
N LEU A 241 11.59 1.79 14.82
CA LEU A 241 11.73 1.42 13.41
C LEU A 241 13.09 1.86 12.82
N ILE A 242 13.59 3.03 13.22
CA ILE A 242 14.90 3.55 12.78
C ILE A 242 16.06 2.84 13.49
N ARG A 243 16.05 2.78 14.82
CA ARG A 243 17.19 2.28 15.63
C ARG A 243 17.30 0.76 15.61
N GLU A 244 16.19 0.07 15.84
CA GLU A 244 16.19 -1.37 16.04
C GLU A 244 15.95 -2.12 14.73
N LYS A 245 14.94 -1.72 13.95
CA LYS A 245 14.66 -2.38 12.65
C LYS A 245 15.51 -1.87 11.49
N LYS A 246 16.27 -0.78 11.68
CA LYS A 246 17.14 -0.17 10.66
C LYS A 246 16.40 0.15 9.35
N LEU A 247 15.18 0.68 9.45
CA LEU A 247 14.34 1.00 8.28
C LEU A 247 14.39 2.50 7.95
N HIS A 248 14.34 2.83 6.66
CA HIS A 248 13.98 4.19 6.25
C HIS A 248 12.52 4.44 6.61
N THR A 249 12.25 5.47 7.42
CA THR A 249 10.95 5.63 8.07
C THR A 249 10.24 6.88 7.56
N THR A 250 8.97 6.73 7.17
CA THR A 250 8.06 7.82 6.84
C THR A 250 6.96 7.88 7.90
N VAL A 251 6.64 9.06 8.43
CA VAL A 251 5.50 9.24 9.34
C VAL A 251 4.34 9.90 8.59
N LYS A 252 3.18 9.24 8.57
CA LYS A 252 1.93 9.86 8.11
C LYS A 252 1.38 10.76 9.20
N LEU A 253 0.91 11.94 8.81
CA LEU A 253 0.31 12.91 9.72
C LEU A 253 -1.05 13.35 9.19
N ASN A 254 -1.96 13.62 10.11
CA ASN A 254 -3.35 13.96 9.81
C ASN A 254 -3.46 15.42 9.33
N PRO A 255 -4.41 15.74 8.42
CA PRO A 255 -4.65 17.11 7.97
C PRO A 255 -5.06 18.08 9.09
N THR A 256 -5.51 17.55 10.24
CA THR A 256 -5.87 18.30 11.45
C THR A 256 -4.75 19.20 11.98
N LEU A 257 -3.49 18.95 11.58
CA LEU A 257 -2.35 19.84 11.82
C LEU A 257 -2.53 21.29 11.34
N LEU A 258 -3.41 21.53 10.36
CA LEU A 258 -3.73 22.88 9.89
C LEU A 258 -4.52 23.71 10.93
N GLY A 259 -5.13 23.05 11.92
CA GLY A 259 -6.07 23.65 12.84
C GLY A 259 -7.47 23.82 12.23
N PRO A 260 -8.49 24.01 13.09
CA PRO A 260 -9.90 23.97 12.69
C PRO A 260 -10.29 25.05 11.69
N GLU A 261 -9.85 26.29 11.91
CA GLU A 261 -10.22 27.44 11.08
C GLU A 261 -9.69 27.29 9.65
N LYS A 262 -8.38 27.05 9.52
CA LYS A 262 -7.73 26.93 8.21
C LYS A 262 -8.19 25.70 7.44
N LEU A 263 -8.38 24.58 8.13
CA LEU A 263 -8.88 23.36 7.50
C LEU A 263 -10.29 23.58 6.93
N ARG A 264 -11.23 24.09 7.74
CA ARG A 264 -12.62 24.34 7.31
C ARG A 264 -12.71 25.42 6.22
N TYR A 265 -11.88 26.46 6.30
CA TYR A 265 -11.77 27.46 5.23
C TYR A 265 -11.39 26.83 3.88
N ILE A 266 -10.37 25.97 3.84
CA ILE A 266 -9.95 25.30 2.61
C ILE A 266 -11.06 24.35 2.14
N LEU A 267 -11.57 23.51 3.04
CA LEU A 267 -12.49 22.43 2.70
C LEU A 267 -13.88 22.95 2.28
N ASN A 268 -14.48 23.81 3.10
CA ASN A 268 -15.87 24.23 2.94
C ASN A 268 -15.99 25.53 2.13
N GLU A 269 -15.12 26.52 2.34
CA GLU A 269 -15.25 27.81 1.64
C GLU A 269 -14.55 27.82 0.29
N LYS A 270 -13.33 27.26 0.19
CA LYS A 270 -12.56 27.27 -1.07
C LYS A 270 -12.94 26.15 -2.02
N LEU A 271 -13.08 24.94 -1.49
CA LEU A 271 -13.36 23.74 -2.30
C LEU A 271 -14.85 23.37 -2.33
N ALA A 272 -15.68 24.03 -1.50
CA ALA A 272 -17.12 23.81 -1.44
C ALA A 272 -17.54 22.36 -1.15
N TYR A 273 -16.71 21.58 -0.45
CA TYR A 273 -17.11 20.25 0.00
C TYR A 273 -18.18 20.35 1.09
N PRO A 274 -19.34 19.67 0.93
CA PRO A 274 -20.46 19.75 1.86
C PRO A 274 -20.29 18.77 3.04
N ILE A 275 -19.11 18.74 3.66
CA ILE A 275 -18.77 17.82 4.74
C ILE A 275 -18.39 18.59 6.01
N GLU A 276 -18.86 18.13 7.17
CA GLU A 276 -18.54 18.72 8.47
C GLU A 276 -17.38 17.95 9.11
N VAL A 277 -16.32 18.68 9.47
CA VAL A 277 -15.24 18.13 10.30
C VAL A 277 -15.51 18.48 11.77
N PRO A 278 -15.73 17.50 12.65
CA PRO A 278 -16.01 17.74 14.07
C PRO A 278 -14.88 18.51 14.75
N GLN A 279 -15.20 19.25 15.82
CA GLN A 279 -14.18 19.94 16.61
C GLN A 279 -13.30 18.94 17.36
N GLU A 280 -13.89 17.80 17.74
CA GLU A 280 -13.27 16.69 18.44
C GLU A 280 -12.07 16.14 17.66
N ALA A 281 -12.14 16.04 16.32
CA ALA A 281 -11.05 15.61 15.44
C ALA A 281 -9.73 16.36 15.71
N PHE A 282 -9.81 17.63 16.13
CA PHE A 282 -8.64 18.46 16.42
C PHE A 282 -8.15 18.33 17.86
N HIS A 283 -8.90 17.71 18.76
CA HIS A 283 -8.53 17.60 20.18
C HIS A 283 -7.62 16.41 20.44
N HIS A 284 -7.95 15.23 19.91
CA HIS A 284 -7.15 14.02 20.13
C HIS A 284 -5.91 13.94 19.25
N ASP A 285 -5.91 14.54 18.06
CA ASP A 285 -4.76 14.50 17.18
C ASP A 285 -3.59 15.39 17.64
N ILE A 286 -2.39 15.00 17.20
CA ILE A 286 -1.11 15.69 17.39
C ILE A 286 -1.19 17.18 17.01
N LYS A 287 -0.56 18.05 17.81
CA LYS A 287 -0.50 19.49 17.53
C LYS A 287 0.71 19.84 16.68
N TYR A 288 0.63 20.98 16.01
CA TYR A 288 1.68 21.45 15.10
C TYR A 288 3.06 21.58 15.77
N ALA A 289 3.12 22.15 16.99
CA ALA A 289 4.38 22.30 17.71
C ALA A 289 5.03 20.95 18.07
N ASP A 290 4.23 19.98 18.52
CA ASP A 290 4.70 18.63 18.84
C ASP A 290 5.18 17.92 17.58
N ALA A 291 4.43 18.02 16.48
CA ALA A 291 4.81 17.44 15.19
C ALA A 291 6.16 17.98 14.70
N LEU A 292 6.41 19.30 14.82
CA LEU A 292 7.70 19.88 14.46
C LEU A 292 8.85 19.35 15.33
N SER A 293 8.61 19.20 16.64
CA SER A 293 9.61 18.65 17.56
C SER A 293 9.97 17.21 17.19
N ILE A 294 8.95 16.37 17.00
CA ILE A 294 9.11 14.95 16.63
C ILE A 294 9.83 14.80 15.29
N ILE A 295 9.42 15.58 14.28
CA ILE A 295 10.07 15.57 12.95
C ILE A 295 11.56 15.90 13.08
N LYS A 296 11.91 16.91 13.87
CA LYS A 296 13.31 17.30 14.08
C LYS A 296 14.12 16.20 14.74
N ASN A 297 13.57 15.58 15.80
CA ASN A 297 14.24 14.52 16.54
C ASN A 297 14.43 13.26 15.68
N LEU A 298 13.39 12.83 14.97
CA LEU A 298 13.43 11.64 14.10
C LEU A 298 14.31 11.86 12.88
N TRP A 299 14.34 13.08 12.32
CA TRP A 299 15.28 13.42 11.27
C TRP A 299 16.72 13.29 11.76
N ALA A 300 17.08 13.90 12.90
CA ALA A 300 18.42 13.76 13.47
C ALA A 300 18.78 12.29 13.74
N LEU A 301 17.86 11.53 14.32
CA LEU A 301 18.05 10.11 14.60
C LEU A 301 18.28 9.28 13.33
N SER A 302 17.58 9.60 12.24
CA SER A 302 17.80 8.92 10.96
C SER A 302 19.20 9.17 10.42
N GLN A 303 19.75 10.38 10.58
CA GLN A 303 21.11 10.71 10.15
C GLN A 303 22.15 9.93 10.97
N GLU A 304 21.97 9.82 12.28
CA GLU A 304 22.85 9.02 13.15
C GLU A 304 22.89 7.53 12.76
N ASN A 305 21.82 7.04 12.13
CA ASN A 305 21.71 5.64 11.69
C ASN A 305 21.98 5.45 10.19
N ASN A 306 22.38 6.50 9.45
CA ASN A 306 22.54 6.48 7.99
C ASN A 306 21.27 6.03 7.23
N LEU A 307 20.11 6.46 7.72
CA LEU A 307 18.81 6.18 7.16
C LEU A 307 18.14 7.47 6.68
N HIS A 308 17.03 7.30 5.97
CA HIS A 308 16.23 8.42 5.45
C HIS A 308 14.95 8.52 6.29
N PHE A 309 14.63 9.73 6.70
CA PHE A 309 13.35 10.06 7.32
C PHE A 309 12.52 10.93 6.38
N ALA A 310 11.21 10.70 6.35
CA ALA A 310 10.26 11.49 5.58
C ALA A 310 8.93 11.67 6.31
N ILE A 311 8.09 12.56 5.80
CA ILE A 311 6.71 12.75 6.26
C ILE A 311 5.74 12.62 5.10
N LYS A 312 4.51 12.21 5.39
CA LYS A 312 3.40 12.19 4.45
C LYS A 312 2.19 12.91 5.06
N LEU A 313 1.73 13.97 4.41
CA LEU A 313 0.67 14.86 4.91
C LEU A 313 -0.71 14.55 4.32
N THR A 314 -0.97 13.27 4.04
CA THR A 314 -2.18 12.80 3.35
C THR A 314 -2.82 11.62 4.09
N ASN A 315 -2.85 11.67 5.43
CA ASN A 315 -3.59 10.67 6.19
C ASN A 315 -5.10 11.00 6.23
N THR A 316 -5.88 10.18 6.93
CA THR A 316 -7.32 10.32 7.08
C THR A 316 -7.73 11.61 7.80
N LEU A 317 -8.93 12.08 7.47
CA LEU A 317 -9.59 13.22 8.11
C LEU A 317 -10.97 12.74 8.57
N GLU A 318 -11.22 12.83 9.87
CA GLU A 318 -12.54 12.50 10.43
C GLU A 318 -13.60 13.50 9.95
N VAL A 319 -14.75 12.97 9.54
CA VAL A 319 -15.92 13.73 9.06
C VAL A 319 -17.19 13.17 9.69
N LYS A 320 -18.27 13.96 9.69
CA LYS A 320 -19.61 13.55 10.13
C LYS A 320 -20.55 13.21 8.98
#